data_AF-A0A7R9QW29-F1
#
_entry.id   AF-A0A7R9QW29-F1
#
_cell.length_a   1.000
_cell.length_b   1.000
_cell.length_c   1.000
_cell.angle_alpha   90.00
_cell.angle_beta   90.00
_cell.angle_gamma   90.00
#
_symmetry.space_group_name_H-M   'P 1'
#
loop_
_entity.id
_entity.type
_entity.pdbx_description
1 polymer ?
#
loop_
_entity_poly.entity_id
_entity_poly.type
_entity_poly.pdbx_seq_one_letter_code
_entity_poly.pdbx_strand_id
1 'polypeptide(L)'
;KRPVRTELLHNIDPIWNMSAIRYYDYKLVKSTGPVNSSGIAWRDSYDYVDSTDIRLTPEGYKSLQTADRMHSSVYKVLSQMNRRPDYRVLQLCLFDIRDDPCELRDILPETDPHFIRFLWNKLLAYNATSVPPLTLVPKDPNSDPRLYNNTLTNWQLRALFIPMNGVGHVYACVGVAEVLIQAGYTVSFAVNEQWRGRLTKPCYT
;
A
#
# COMPACT_ATOMS: atom_id res chain seq x y z
N LYS A 1 25.03 18.60 9.42
CA LYS A 1 23.58 18.90 9.47
C LYS A 1 22.89 18.12 8.36
N ARG A 2 21.81 17.39 8.63
CA ARG A 2 20.99 16.77 7.58
C ARG A 2 20.21 17.87 6.85
N PRO A 3 20.04 17.80 5.52
CA PRO A 3 19.21 18.76 4.80
C PRO A 3 17.77 18.70 5.32
N VAL A 4 17.16 19.86 5.55
CA VAL A 4 15.76 19.96 5.96
C VAL A 4 14.91 19.80 4.71
N ARG A 5 13.99 18.83 4.71
CA ARG A 5 13.02 18.65 3.64
C ARG A 5 11.98 19.75 3.73
N THR A 6 11.92 20.60 2.72
CA THR A 6 10.98 21.72 2.61
C THR A 6 9.71 21.35 1.85
N GLU A 7 9.71 20.23 1.12
CA GLU A 7 8.60 19.82 0.28
C GLU A 7 8.41 18.30 0.35
N LEU A 8 7.16 17.87 0.44
CA LEU A 8 6.78 16.47 0.50
C LEU A 8 5.44 16.25 -0.21
N LEU A 9 5.46 15.48 -1.30
CA LEU A 9 4.25 14.93 -1.87
C LEU A 9 3.76 13.77 -1.00
N HIS A 10 2.53 13.85 -0.50
CA HIS A 10 1.92 12.78 0.28
C HIS A 10 1.22 11.75 -0.61
N ASN A 11 0.42 12.22 -1.58
CA ASN A 11 -0.38 11.37 -2.45
C ASN A 11 -0.87 12.14 -3.69
N ILE A 12 -0.99 11.46 -4.83
CA ILE A 12 -1.86 11.80 -5.95
C ILE A 12 -2.59 10.51 -6.36
N ASP A 13 -3.87 10.45 -6.05
CA ASP A 13 -4.73 9.31 -6.32
C ASP A 13 -5.78 9.70 -7.37
N PRO A 14 -5.58 9.30 -8.64
CA PRO A 14 -6.54 9.59 -9.69
C PRO A 14 -7.83 8.77 -9.58
N ILE A 15 -7.83 7.65 -8.84
CA ILE A 15 -8.99 6.76 -8.69
C ILE A 15 -9.98 7.40 -7.72
N TRP A 16 -9.49 7.88 -6.58
CA TRP A 16 -10.30 8.54 -5.55
C TRP A 16 -10.31 10.07 -5.68
N ASN A 17 -9.63 10.60 -6.70
CA ASN A 17 -9.45 12.03 -6.96
C ASN A 17 -8.96 12.80 -5.72
N MET A 18 -8.03 12.18 -4.99
CA MET A 18 -7.42 12.73 -3.79
C MET A 18 -5.99 13.18 -4.08
N SER A 19 -5.56 14.28 -3.50
CA SER A 19 -4.15 14.66 -3.57
C SER A 19 -3.75 15.47 -2.34
N ALA A 20 -2.50 15.34 -1.92
CA ALA A 20 -1.97 16.11 -0.82
C ALA A 20 -0.48 16.42 -1.00
N ILE A 21 -0.10 17.67 -0.75
CA ILE A 21 1.29 18.14 -0.75
C ILE A 21 1.54 18.96 0.51
N ARG A 22 2.73 18.82 1.08
CA ARG A 22 3.25 19.69 2.13
C ARG A 22 4.39 20.54 1.57
N TYR A 23 4.34 21.83 1.83
CA TYR A 23 5.38 22.81 1.51
C TYR A 23 5.65 23.67 2.75
N TYR A 24 6.84 23.49 3.33
CA TYR A 24 7.20 23.96 4.66
C TYR A 24 6.17 23.53 5.72
N ASP A 25 5.50 24.50 6.32
CA ASP A 25 4.52 24.31 7.39
C ASP A 25 3.11 24.13 6.83
N TYR A 26 2.89 24.35 5.53
CA TYR A 26 1.56 24.28 4.93
C TYR A 26 1.31 22.94 4.25
N LYS A 27 0.10 22.39 4.44
CA LYS A 27 -0.37 21.20 3.73
C LYS A 27 -1.66 21.50 3.01
N LEU A 28 -1.62 21.33 1.68
CA LEU A 28 -2.79 21.45 0.80
C LEU A 28 -3.34 20.04 0.57
N VAL A 29 -4.64 19.87 0.78
CA VAL A 29 -5.36 18.61 0.60
C VAL A 29 -6.55 18.84 -0.33
N LYS A 30 -6.72 17.97 -1.31
CA LYS A 30 -7.90 17.90 -2.18
C LYS A 30 -8.52 16.52 -1.99
N SER A 31 -9.81 16.45 -1.69
CA SER A 31 -10.57 15.20 -1.63
C SER A 31 -11.97 15.38 -2.21
N THR A 32 -12.46 14.38 -2.94
CA THR A 32 -13.87 14.29 -3.36
C THR A 32 -14.70 13.35 -2.50
N GLY A 33 -14.12 12.75 -1.47
CA GLY A 33 -14.81 11.90 -0.49
C GLY A 33 -14.60 12.38 0.96
N PRO A 34 -15.37 11.86 1.93
CA PRO A 34 -15.20 12.19 3.33
C PRO A 34 -13.75 11.91 3.77
N VAL A 35 -13.11 12.87 4.43
CA VAL A 35 -11.72 12.81 4.95
C VAL A 35 -11.55 11.73 6.05
N ASN A 36 -12.65 11.04 6.37
CA ASN A 36 -12.74 9.96 7.36
C ASN A 36 -11.97 8.71 6.93
N SER A 37 -11.64 8.56 5.65
CA SER A 37 -10.72 7.53 5.15
C SER A 37 -9.27 8.00 5.34
N SER A 38 -8.86 8.11 6.61
CA SER A 38 -7.50 8.41 7.05
C SER A 38 -6.50 7.36 6.59
N GLY A 39 -6.22 7.19 5.29
CA GLY A 39 -5.12 6.37 4.77
C GLY A 39 -5.08 4.89 5.20
N ILE A 40 -6.06 4.39 5.95
CA ILE A 40 -6.25 2.97 6.21
C ILE A 40 -7.06 2.41 5.03
N ALA A 41 -6.53 2.54 3.82
CA ALA A 41 -7.06 1.87 2.63
C ALA A 41 -6.99 0.34 2.77
N TRP A 42 -6.32 -0.18 3.81
CA TRP A 42 -6.38 -1.57 4.22
C TRP A 42 -7.74 -1.98 4.82
N ARG A 43 -8.59 -1.03 5.21
CA ARG A 43 -9.91 -1.33 5.81
C ARG A 43 -10.93 -1.79 4.77
N ASP A 44 -10.86 -1.26 3.55
CA ASP A 44 -11.86 -1.52 2.50
C ASP A 44 -11.40 -2.55 1.46
N SER A 45 -10.11 -2.95 1.45
CA SER A 45 -9.54 -3.79 0.38
C SER A 45 -9.69 -5.30 0.59
N TYR A 46 -10.33 -5.75 1.66
CA TYR A 46 -10.74 -7.14 1.79
C TYR A 46 -12.19 -7.17 2.25
N ASP A 47 -13.04 -7.89 1.51
CA ASP A 47 -14.27 -8.53 2.00
C ASP A 47 -13.97 -9.54 3.13
N TYR A 48 -13.05 -9.20 4.02
CA TYR A 48 -12.78 -9.88 5.26
C TYR A 48 -13.90 -9.45 6.20
N VAL A 49 -15.00 -10.20 6.15
CA VAL A 49 -15.99 -10.35 7.20
C VAL A 49 -16.40 -9.04 7.85
N ASP A 50 -17.57 -8.54 7.49
CA ASP A 50 -18.44 -7.73 8.36
C ASP A 50 -17.68 -6.99 9.48
N SER A 51 -17.29 -5.75 9.21
CA SER A 51 -16.53 -4.87 10.12
C SER A 51 -17.16 -4.65 11.51
N THR A 52 -18.28 -5.32 11.82
CA THR A 52 -18.81 -5.48 13.18
C THR A 52 -18.11 -6.58 14.01
N ASP A 53 -17.25 -7.43 13.40
CA ASP A 53 -16.74 -8.64 14.07
C ASP A 53 -15.20 -8.75 14.19
N ILE A 54 -14.46 -7.63 14.14
CA ILE A 54 -13.20 -7.57 14.90
C ILE A 54 -13.58 -7.44 16.39
N ARG A 55 -14.14 -8.50 16.95
CA ARG A 55 -14.23 -8.67 18.39
C ARG A 55 -12.81 -8.90 18.87
N LEU A 56 -12.18 -7.83 19.34
CA LEU A 56 -11.00 -7.98 20.19
C LEU A 56 -11.36 -9.00 21.27
N THR A 57 -10.46 -9.95 21.53
CA THR A 57 -10.69 -10.87 22.64
C THR A 57 -10.83 -10.05 23.93
N PRO A 58 -11.49 -10.57 24.98
CA PRO A 58 -11.55 -9.89 26.28
C PRO A 58 -10.17 -9.42 26.78
N GLU A 59 -9.10 -10.15 26.45
CA GLU A 59 -7.69 -9.80 26.72
C GLU A 59 -7.22 -8.64 25.83
N GLY A 60 -7.59 -8.63 24.55
CA GLY A 60 -7.37 -7.51 23.64
C GLY A 60 -8.02 -6.22 24.14
N TYR A 61 -9.27 -6.29 24.61
CA TYR A 61 -9.96 -5.15 25.25
C TYR A 61 -9.26 -4.71 26.54
N LYS A 62 -8.87 -5.65 27.42
CA LYS A 62 -8.10 -5.34 28.64
C LYS A 62 -6.76 -4.66 28.32
N SER A 63 -6.07 -5.08 27.27
CA SER A 63 -4.79 -4.51 26.83
C SER A 63 -4.92 -3.10 26.22
N LEU A 64 -6.11 -2.70 25.80
CA LEU A 64 -6.41 -1.34 25.34
C LEU A 64 -6.90 -0.45 26.50
N GLN A 65 -7.54 -1.04 27.51
CA GLN A 65 -8.07 -0.35 28.69
C GLN A 65 -7.06 -0.13 29.82
N THR A 66 -5.83 -0.62 29.69
CA THR A 66 -4.77 -0.26 30.65
C THR A 66 -4.58 1.26 30.62
N ALA A 67 -4.77 1.91 31.77
CA ALA A 67 -4.83 3.36 31.96
C ALA A 67 -3.65 4.15 31.33
N ASP A 68 -2.50 3.50 31.13
CA ASP A 68 -1.33 4.07 30.43
C ASP A 68 -1.62 4.49 28.98
N ARG A 69 -2.55 3.83 28.28
CA ARG A 69 -2.90 4.19 26.91
C ARG A 69 -3.86 5.38 26.83
N MET A 70 -4.82 5.50 27.75
CA MET A 70 -5.80 6.60 27.78
C MET A 70 -5.15 7.97 28.03
N HIS A 71 -4.03 8.01 28.75
CA HIS A 71 -3.25 9.23 28.98
C HIS A 71 -2.09 9.42 27.99
N SER A 72 -1.83 8.45 27.11
CA SER A 72 -0.80 8.58 26.09
C SER A 72 -1.11 9.72 25.12
N SER A 73 -0.06 10.38 24.64
CA SER A 73 -0.15 11.34 23.56
C SER A 73 -0.87 10.77 22.32
N VAL A 74 -0.75 9.46 22.08
CA VAL A 74 -1.43 8.75 20.99
C VAL A 74 -2.95 8.76 21.15
N TYR A 75 -3.48 8.49 22.34
CA TYR A 75 -4.93 8.50 22.58
C TYR A 75 -5.52 9.92 22.55
N LYS A 76 -4.76 10.92 23.01
CA LYS A 76 -5.13 12.33 22.84
C LYS A 76 -5.26 12.71 21.36
N VAL A 77 -4.33 12.27 20.50
CA VAL A 77 -4.42 12.49 19.05
C VAL A 77 -5.62 11.77 18.43
N LEU A 78 -5.87 10.51 18.79
CA LEU A 78 -7.02 9.74 18.29
C LEU A 78 -8.36 10.36 18.69
N SER A 79 -8.50 10.80 19.94
CA SER A 79 -9.72 11.49 20.41
C SER A 79 -9.94 12.85 19.72
N GLN A 80 -8.86 13.53 19.28
CA GLN A 80 -8.92 14.75 18.49
C GLN A 80 -9.27 14.49 17.02
N MET A 81 -8.80 13.38 16.43
CA MET A 81 -9.20 12.96 15.08
C MET A 81 -10.70 12.70 14.96
N ASN A 82 -11.33 12.17 16.01
CA ASN A 82 -12.78 11.99 16.08
C ASN A 82 -13.58 13.31 16.17
N ARG A 83 -12.91 14.46 16.36
CA ARG A 83 -13.52 15.80 16.40
C ARG A 83 -13.33 16.58 15.10
N ARG A 84 -12.72 15.99 14.06
CA ARG A 84 -12.56 16.67 12.78
C ARG A 84 -13.92 17.09 12.22
N PRO A 85 -14.07 18.35 11.77
CA PRO A 85 -15.23 18.73 10.98
C PRO A 85 -15.37 17.80 9.78
N ASP A 86 -16.60 17.43 9.44
CA ASP A 86 -16.91 16.70 8.23
C ASP A 86 -16.71 17.63 7.02
N TYR A 87 -15.48 17.71 6.52
CA TYR A 87 -15.14 18.42 5.28
C TYR A 87 -15.75 17.63 4.11
N ARG A 88 -17.05 17.81 3.87
CA ARG A 88 -17.77 17.12 2.80
C ARG A 88 -17.34 17.63 1.43
N VAL A 89 -16.99 16.65 0.59
CA VAL A 89 -17.16 16.53 -0.87
C VAL A 89 -16.83 17.79 -1.70
N LEU A 90 -15.68 17.71 -2.40
CA LEU A 90 -15.08 18.68 -3.35
C LEU A 90 -14.13 19.73 -2.75
N GLN A 91 -13.99 19.83 -1.43
CA GLN A 91 -13.22 20.92 -0.84
C GLN A 91 -11.70 20.68 -0.92
N LEU A 92 -11.04 21.62 -1.58
CA LEU A 92 -9.64 21.91 -1.38
C LEU A 92 -9.52 22.56 0.01
N CYS A 93 -8.63 22.05 0.86
CA CYS A 93 -8.36 22.58 2.20
C CYS A 93 -6.88 22.87 2.36
N LEU A 94 -6.54 23.90 3.12
CA LEU A 94 -5.18 24.26 3.46
C LEU A 94 -5.04 24.27 4.98
N PHE A 95 -3.97 23.67 5.49
CA PHE A 95 -3.67 23.60 6.92
C PHE A 95 -2.27 24.12 7.20
N ASP A 96 -2.11 24.83 8.31
CA ASP A 96 -0.80 25.13 8.89
C ASP A 96 -0.45 24.01 9.88
N ILE A 97 0.40 23.08 9.46
CA ILE A 97 0.79 21.90 10.23
C ILE A 97 1.68 22.25 11.42
N ARG A 98 2.28 23.44 11.45
CA ARG A 98 3.08 23.88 12.60
C ARG A 98 2.19 24.22 13.79
N ASP A 99 1.10 24.94 13.55
CA ASP A 99 0.18 25.38 14.59
C ASP A 99 -1.06 24.47 14.74
N ASP A 100 -1.46 23.80 13.66
CA ASP A 100 -2.56 22.83 13.58
C ASP A 100 -2.11 21.51 12.96
N PRO A 101 -1.30 20.70 13.68
CA PRO A 101 -0.86 19.39 13.20
C PRO A 101 -2.02 18.38 13.05
N CYS A 102 -3.18 18.68 13.65
CA CYS A 102 -4.36 17.81 13.61
C CYS A 102 -5.32 18.14 12.46
N GLU A 103 -5.04 19.16 11.64
CA GLU A 103 -5.83 19.56 10.46
C GLU A 103 -7.31 19.78 10.80
N LEU A 104 -7.56 20.58 11.84
CA LEU A 104 -8.89 20.91 12.36
C LEU A 104 -9.42 22.24 11.84
N ARG A 105 -8.55 23.12 11.34
CA ARG A 105 -8.92 24.45 10.83
C ARG A 105 -8.45 24.62 9.39
N ASP A 106 -9.40 24.68 8.48
CA ASP A 106 -9.11 25.06 7.09
C ASP A 106 -8.84 26.56 7.01
N ILE A 107 -7.61 26.91 6.62
CA ILE A 107 -7.15 28.30 6.47
C ILE A 107 -7.22 28.78 5.02
N LEU A 108 -7.68 27.94 4.10
CA LEU A 108 -7.78 28.28 2.69
C LEU A 108 -8.57 29.59 2.43
N PRO A 109 -9.73 29.85 3.08
CA PRO A 109 -10.48 31.08 2.85
C PRO A 109 -9.75 32.37 3.26
N GLU A 110 -8.79 32.26 4.19
CA GLU A 110 -8.00 33.37 4.74
C GLU A 110 -6.66 33.56 4.01
N THR A 111 -6.29 32.63 3.12
CA THR A 111 -4.96 32.57 2.52
C THR A 111 -4.92 33.22 1.14
N ASP A 112 -3.78 33.84 0.80
CA ASP A 112 -3.51 34.41 -0.52
C ASP A 112 -3.74 33.39 -1.67
N PRO A 113 -4.65 33.67 -2.63
CA PRO A 113 -4.89 32.83 -3.79
C PRO A 113 -3.65 32.54 -4.64
N HIS A 114 -2.64 33.43 -4.66
CA HIS A 114 -1.40 33.18 -5.38
C HIS A 114 -0.60 32.04 -4.75
N PHE A 115 -0.55 31.98 -3.42
CA PHE A 115 0.11 30.89 -2.70
C PHE A 115 -0.62 29.55 -2.91
N ILE A 116 -1.95 29.55 -2.86
CA ILE A 116 -2.75 28.35 -3.15
C ILE A 116 -2.48 27.85 -4.57
N ARG A 117 -2.45 28.76 -5.56
CA ARG A 117 -2.13 28.42 -6.96
C ARG A 117 -0.71 27.88 -7.12
N PHE A 118 0.25 28.42 -6.38
CA PHE A 118 1.62 27.90 -6.36
C PHE A 118 1.66 26.44 -5.88
N LEU A 119 1.00 26.13 -4.76
CA LEU A 119 0.90 24.76 -4.25
C LEU A 119 0.16 23.82 -5.21
N TRP A 120 -0.90 24.32 -5.84
CA TRP A 120 -1.65 23.57 -6.84
C TRP A 120 -0.80 23.25 -8.08
N ASN A 121 -0.03 24.21 -8.58
CA ASN A 121 0.87 24.00 -9.71
C ASN A 121 1.97 22.97 -9.39
N LYS A 122 2.41 22.87 -8.14
CA LYS A 122 3.32 21.81 -7.71
C LYS A 122 2.68 20.42 -7.83
N LEU A 123 1.43 20.28 -7.37
CA LEU A 123 0.67 19.03 -7.55
C LEU A 123 0.52 18.67 -9.03
N LEU A 124 0.21 19.65 -9.89
CA LEU A 124 0.11 19.42 -11.33
C LEU A 124 1.45 18.99 -11.94
N ALA A 125 2.57 19.60 -11.52
CA ALA A 125 3.90 19.23 -11.98
C ALA A 125 4.28 17.80 -11.58
N TYR A 126 3.98 17.40 -10.35
CA TYR A 126 4.18 16.02 -9.91
C TYR A 126 3.31 15.05 -10.70
N ASN A 127 2.01 15.36 -10.85
CA ASN A 127 1.06 14.54 -11.59
C ASN A 127 1.48 14.33 -13.05
N ALA A 128 2.05 15.35 -13.70
CA ALA A 128 2.53 15.27 -15.08
C ALA A 128 3.69 14.26 -15.27
N THR A 129 4.39 13.92 -14.20
CA THR A 129 5.48 12.94 -14.19
C THR A 129 5.10 11.62 -13.52
N SER A 130 3.87 11.51 -13.02
CA SER A 130 3.39 10.31 -12.33
C SER A 130 3.20 9.16 -13.31
N VAL A 131 3.64 7.98 -12.87
CA VAL A 131 3.30 6.73 -13.57
C VAL A 131 1.88 6.30 -13.19
N PRO A 132 1.10 5.71 -14.11
CA PRO A 132 -0.22 5.19 -13.79
C PRO A 132 -0.19 4.22 -12.59
N PRO A 133 -1.24 4.20 -11.74
CA PRO A 133 -1.31 3.26 -10.63
C PRO A 133 -1.29 1.80 -11.13
N LEU A 134 -0.42 0.98 -10.53
CA LEU A 134 -0.35 -0.46 -10.84
C LEU A 134 -1.56 -1.25 -10.31
N THR A 135 -2.36 -0.65 -9.43
CA THR A 135 -3.55 -1.25 -8.81
C THR A 135 -4.74 -1.39 -9.77
N LEU A 136 -4.63 -0.92 -11.01
CA LEU A 136 -5.66 -1.10 -12.05
C LEU A 136 -5.67 -2.51 -12.65
N VAL A 137 -4.75 -3.39 -12.25
CA VAL A 137 -4.77 -4.80 -12.66
C VAL A 137 -5.87 -5.56 -11.90
N PRO A 138 -6.60 -6.50 -12.55
CA PRO A 138 -7.53 -7.37 -11.85
C PRO A 138 -6.82 -8.11 -10.72
N LYS A 139 -7.48 -8.19 -9.55
CA LYS A 139 -6.98 -8.97 -8.41
C LYS A 139 -6.85 -10.44 -8.85
N ASP A 140 -5.67 -11.02 -8.63
CA ASP A 140 -5.42 -12.44 -8.90
C ASP A 140 -6.31 -13.29 -7.96
N PRO A 141 -7.24 -14.11 -8.45
CA PRO A 141 -8.11 -14.92 -7.60
C PRO A 141 -7.33 -15.89 -6.70
N ASN A 142 -6.14 -16.32 -7.14
CA ASN A 142 -5.26 -17.16 -6.34
C ASN A 142 -4.56 -16.38 -5.22
N SER A 143 -4.69 -15.06 -5.16
CA SER A 143 -4.16 -14.26 -4.03
C SER A 143 -5.05 -14.31 -2.79
N ASP A 144 -6.16 -15.05 -2.82
CA ASP A 144 -7.10 -15.12 -1.70
C ASP A 144 -6.46 -15.88 -0.53
N PRO A 145 -6.26 -15.24 0.64
CA PRO A 145 -5.67 -15.89 1.81
C PRO A 145 -6.46 -17.10 2.29
N ARG A 146 -7.76 -17.19 1.97
CA ARG A 146 -8.61 -18.36 2.29
C ARG A 146 -8.10 -19.64 1.64
N LEU A 147 -7.37 -19.54 0.53
CA LEU A 147 -6.73 -20.68 -0.14
C LEU A 147 -5.46 -21.16 0.60
N TYR A 148 -4.93 -20.37 1.54
CA TYR A 148 -3.67 -20.63 2.26
C TYR A 148 -3.84 -20.53 3.77
N ASN A 149 -4.88 -21.19 4.32
CA ASN A 149 -5.17 -21.20 5.76
C ASN A 149 -5.24 -19.78 6.37
N ASN A 150 -5.83 -18.83 5.65
CA ASN A 150 -5.95 -17.43 6.03
C ASN A 150 -4.60 -16.72 6.29
N THR A 151 -3.53 -17.19 5.67
CA THR A 151 -2.20 -16.58 5.77
C THR A 151 -1.91 -15.73 4.53
N LEU A 152 -1.46 -14.48 4.74
CA LEU A 152 -0.87 -13.68 3.66
C LEU A 152 0.50 -14.28 3.30
N THR A 153 0.53 -15.02 2.20
CA THR A 153 1.74 -15.71 1.71
C THR A 153 1.96 -15.40 0.23
N ASN A 154 3.12 -15.79 -0.30
CA ASN A 154 3.33 -15.79 -1.74
C ASN A 154 2.52 -16.93 -2.37
N TRP A 155 1.50 -16.59 -3.14
CA TRP A 155 0.65 -17.55 -3.86
C TRP A 155 1.21 -17.94 -5.23
N GLN A 156 2.05 -17.09 -5.84
CA GLN A 156 2.76 -17.37 -7.09
C GLN A 156 4.16 -17.92 -6.77
N LEU A 157 4.22 -19.08 -6.11
CA LEU A 157 5.50 -19.71 -5.82
C LEU A 157 6.17 -20.09 -7.14
N ARG A 158 7.31 -19.42 -7.42
CA ARG A 158 8.17 -19.73 -8.55
C ARG A 158 9.38 -20.50 -8.05
N ALA A 159 9.48 -21.77 -8.42
CA ALA A 159 10.64 -22.58 -8.11
C ALA A 159 11.71 -22.37 -9.18
N LEU A 160 12.87 -21.83 -8.78
CA LEU A 160 14.04 -21.68 -9.64
C LEU A 160 15.03 -22.82 -9.34
N PHE A 161 15.23 -23.71 -10.31
CA PHE A 161 16.26 -24.73 -10.24
C PHE A 161 17.57 -24.18 -10.81
N ILE A 162 18.61 -24.14 -9.97
CA ILE A 162 19.96 -23.76 -10.36
C ILE A 162 20.83 -25.02 -10.38
N PRO A 163 21.02 -25.68 -11.53
CA PRO A 163 21.90 -26.84 -11.64
C PRO A 163 23.35 -26.40 -11.40
N MET A 164 24.02 -27.01 -10.42
CA MET A 164 25.42 -26.69 -10.09
C MET A 164 26.42 -27.14 -11.17
N ASN A 165 26.06 -28.10 -12.03
CA ASN A 165 26.93 -28.65 -13.07
C ASN A 165 26.12 -29.47 -14.10
N GLY A 166 26.02 -28.93 -15.32
CA GLY A 166 25.67 -29.68 -16.53
C GLY A 166 24.25 -30.22 -16.64
N VAL A 167 24.01 -30.91 -17.76
CA VAL A 167 22.69 -31.40 -18.21
C VAL A 167 22.15 -32.54 -17.32
N GLY A 168 23.02 -33.39 -16.77
CA GLY A 168 22.63 -34.54 -15.95
C GLY A 168 21.87 -34.14 -14.66
N HIS A 169 22.27 -33.04 -14.02
CA HIS A 169 21.59 -32.55 -12.82
C HIS A 169 20.28 -31.80 -13.11
N VAL A 170 20.13 -31.22 -14.30
CA VAL A 170 18.83 -30.69 -14.74
C VAL A 170 17.81 -31.82 -14.81
N TYR A 171 18.17 -32.97 -15.39
CA TYR A 171 17.27 -34.13 -15.49
C TYR A 171 16.88 -34.72 -14.14
N ALA A 172 17.79 -34.77 -13.17
CA ALA A 172 17.47 -35.21 -11.81
C ALA A 172 16.39 -34.34 -11.15
N CYS A 173 16.31 -33.06 -11.53
CA CYS A 173 15.33 -32.12 -11.01
C CYS A 173 14.02 -32.07 -11.84
N VAL A 174 13.96 -32.70 -13.02
CA VAL A 174 12.75 -32.69 -13.88
C VAL A 174 11.56 -33.34 -13.18
N GLY A 175 11.76 -34.47 -12.49
CA GLY A 175 10.66 -35.14 -11.77
C GLY A 175 10.08 -34.27 -10.66
N VAL A 176 10.94 -33.55 -9.92
CA VAL A 176 10.48 -32.59 -8.89
C VAL A 176 9.75 -31.41 -9.54
N ALA A 177 10.27 -30.90 -10.67
CA ALA A 177 9.63 -29.84 -11.42
C ALA A 177 8.24 -30.23 -11.95
N GLU A 178 8.08 -31.46 -12.46
CA GLU A 178 6.78 -31.97 -12.93
C GLU A 178 5.75 -32.03 -11.80
N VAL A 179 6.13 -32.50 -10.61
CA VAL A 179 5.25 -32.52 -9.42
C VAL A 179 4.86 -31.09 -9.01
N LEU A 180 5.79 -30.14 -9.04
CA LEU A 180 5.51 -28.74 -8.72
C LEU A 180 4.56 -28.09 -9.74
N ILE A 181 4.73 -28.38 -11.03
CA ILE A 181 3.83 -27.89 -12.08
C ILE A 181 2.42 -28.47 -11.89
N GLN A 182 2.30 -29.76 -11.56
CA GLN A 182 1.00 -30.39 -11.26
C GLN A 182 0.31 -29.77 -10.04
N ALA A 183 1.08 -29.29 -9.07
CA ALA A 183 0.59 -28.54 -7.92
C ALA A 183 0.27 -27.06 -8.22
N GLY A 184 0.39 -26.61 -9.48
CA GLY A 184 0.05 -25.25 -9.92
C GLY A 184 1.20 -24.24 -9.79
N TYR A 185 2.42 -24.69 -9.48
CA TYR A 185 3.57 -23.79 -9.34
C TYR A 185 4.25 -23.49 -10.69
N THR A 186 4.81 -22.30 -10.80
CA THR A 186 5.65 -21.95 -11.95
C THR A 186 7.07 -22.43 -11.70
N VAL A 187 7.62 -23.22 -12.61
CA VAL A 187 9.00 -23.71 -12.51
C VAL A 187 9.88 -23.07 -13.57
N SER A 188 11.12 -22.76 -13.23
CA SER A 188 12.12 -22.29 -14.18
C SER A 188 13.47 -22.93 -13.89
N PHE A 189 14.24 -23.23 -14.93
CA PHE A 189 15.61 -23.72 -14.82
C PHE A 189 16.58 -22.61 -15.24
N ALA A 190 17.48 -22.22 -14.34
CA ALA A 190 18.59 -21.32 -14.67
C ALA A 190 19.68 -22.13 -15.38
N VAL A 191 19.66 -22.16 -16.70
CA VAL A 191 20.63 -22.92 -17.49
C VAL A 191 21.63 -21.95 -18.10
N ASN A 192 22.92 -22.27 -18.02
CA ASN A 192 23.94 -21.50 -18.71
C ASN A 192 23.65 -21.47 -20.22
N GLU A 193 23.80 -20.30 -20.84
CA GLU A 193 23.47 -20.03 -22.24
C GLU A 193 24.10 -21.04 -23.22
N GLN A 194 25.29 -21.56 -22.91
CA GLN A 194 25.96 -22.60 -23.71
C GLN A 194 25.13 -23.89 -23.92
N TRP A 195 24.07 -24.09 -23.13
CA TRP A 195 23.16 -25.24 -23.20
C TRP A 195 21.79 -24.90 -23.78
N ARG A 196 21.57 -23.66 -24.25
CA ARG A 196 20.30 -23.24 -24.87
C ARG A 196 19.99 -24.14 -26.08
N GLY A 197 18.81 -24.79 -26.06
CA GLY A 197 18.38 -25.71 -27.12
C GLY A 197 19.04 -27.10 -27.12
N ARG A 198 19.93 -27.39 -26.15
CA ARG A 198 20.60 -28.70 -26.00
C ARG A 198 19.94 -29.62 -24.97
N LEU A 199 18.92 -29.13 -24.27
CA LEU A 199 18.14 -29.91 -23.30
C LEU A 199 16.97 -30.59 -24.01
N THR A 200 16.99 -31.91 -24.08
CA THR A 200 15.90 -32.72 -24.64
C THR A 200 15.27 -33.58 -23.56
N LYS A 201 13.94 -33.72 -23.48
CA LYS A 201 13.32 -34.67 -22.52
C LYS A 201 13.92 -36.07 -22.77
N PRO A 202 14.49 -36.77 -21.77
CA PRO A 202 14.92 -38.15 -21.99
C PRO A 202 13.66 -38.97 -22.24
N CYS A 203 13.53 -39.54 -23.43
CA CYS A 203 12.51 -40.57 -23.68
C CYS A 203 13.03 -41.85 -23.03
N TYR A 204 12.47 -42.21 -21.87
CA TYR A 204 12.64 -43.55 -21.33
C TYR A 204 11.64 -44.46 -22.07
N THR A 205 12.16 -45.33 -22.93
CA THR A 205 11.42 -46.46 -23.52
C THR A 205 11.25 -47.56 -22.49
#